data_AF-A0A968PAD8-F1
#
_entry.id   AF-A0A968PAD8-F1
#
_cell.length_a   1.000
_cell.length_b   1.000
_cell.length_c   1.000
_cell.angle_alpha   90.00
_cell.angle_beta   90.00
_cell.angle_gamma   90.00
#
_symmetry.space_group_name_H-M   'P 1'
#
loop_
_entity.id
_entity.type
_entity.pdbx_description
1 polymer ?
#
loop_
_entity_poly.entity_id
_entity_poly.type
_entity_poly.pdbx_seq_one_letter_code
_entity_poly.pdbx_strand_id
1 'polypeptide(L)'
;MTYEEIVRKMSELDSDEFISNSQPAHAAILYRIMFERAKHKISIFCHNLNAVVFDPLAEHIKPVVDRGVRISIIVQETPESKIFKNKFEELSFYFSPNKLPFFICYASTNKICD
;
A
#
# COMPACT_ATOMS: atom_id res chain seq x y z
N MET A 1 4.81 -12.97 -22.17
CA MET A 1 4.73 -12.91 -20.70
C MET A 1 4.22 -11.53 -20.32
N THR A 2 3.12 -11.45 -19.59
CA THR A 2 2.54 -10.18 -19.13
C THR A 2 3.37 -9.58 -18.00
N TYR A 3 3.20 -8.28 -17.72
CA TYR A 3 3.86 -7.64 -16.58
C TYR A 3 3.49 -8.33 -15.26
N GLU A 4 2.22 -8.71 -15.09
CA GLU A 4 1.77 -9.46 -13.92
C GLU A 4 2.48 -10.81 -13.78
N GLU A 5 2.64 -11.57 -14.87
CA GLU A 5 3.37 -12.84 -14.86
C GLU A 5 4.83 -12.66 -14.45
N ILE A 6 5.48 -11.58 -14.91
CA ILE A 6 6.85 -11.24 -14.51
C ILE A 6 6.91 -11.00 -13.01
N VAL A 7 6.05 -10.12 -12.48
CA VAL A 7 6.07 -9.76 -11.05
C VAL A 7 5.74 -10.97 -10.17
N ARG A 8 4.79 -11.83 -10.57
CA ARG A 8 4.46 -13.05 -9.84
C ARG A 8 5.64 -14.00 -9.77
N LYS A 9 6.33 -14.19 -10.89
CA LYS A 9 7.53 -15.03 -10.97
C LYS A 9 8.68 -14.48 -10.12
N MET A 10 8.93 -13.17 -10.18
CA MET A 10 9.96 -12.52 -9.36
C MET A 10 9.67 -12.69 -7.87
N SER A 11 8.40 -12.54 -7.48
CA SER A 11 8.01 -12.76 -6.09
C SER A 11 8.02 -14.24 -5.67
N GLU A 12 7.87 -15.20 -6.60
CA GLU A 12 8.02 -16.63 -6.32
C GLU A 12 9.48 -17.02 -6.09
N LEU A 13 10.39 -16.32 -6.76
CA LEU A 13 11.82 -16.54 -6.68
C LEU A 13 12.48 -15.77 -5.52
N ASP A 14 11.69 -15.06 -4.69
CA ASP A 14 12.19 -14.14 -3.66
C ASP A 14 13.28 -13.18 -4.21
N SER A 15 13.09 -12.72 -5.46
CA SER A 15 14.03 -11.86 -6.19
C SER A 15 14.20 -10.49 -5.54
N ASP A 16 15.43 -9.99 -5.54
CA ASP A 16 15.83 -8.65 -5.08
C ASP A 16 16.01 -7.62 -6.22
N GLU A 17 15.85 -8.06 -7.47
CA GLU A 17 15.93 -7.19 -8.65
C GLU A 17 14.94 -6.00 -8.63
N PHE A 18 15.40 -4.86 -9.16
CA PHE A 18 14.56 -3.68 -9.34
C PHE A 18 13.50 -3.89 -10.44
N ILE A 19 12.26 -3.50 -10.14
CA ILE A 19 11.15 -3.53 -11.09
C ILE A 19 10.70 -2.10 -11.39
N SER A 20 10.64 -1.75 -12.68
CA SER A 20 10.10 -0.46 -13.11
C SER A 20 8.57 -0.46 -13.09
N ASN A 21 7.97 0.52 -12.41
CA ASN A 21 6.53 0.70 -12.28
C ASN A 21 6.03 2.05 -12.84
N SER A 22 6.68 2.55 -13.89
CA SER A 22 6.44 3.87 -14.48
C SER A 22 5.01 4.13 -14.99
N GLN A 23 4.16 3.09 -15.03
CA GLN A 23 2.76 3.19 -15.41
C GLN A 23 1.86 2.90 -14.21
N PRO A 24 0.75 3.66 -14.03
CA PRO A 24 -0.22 3.41 -12.96
C PRO A 24 -0.72 1.96 -12.89
N ALA A 25 -0.96 1.32 -14.05
CA ALA A 25 -1.38 -0.08 -14.11
C ALA A 25 -0.31 -1.04 -13.55
N HIS A 26 0.97 -0.78 -13.82
CA HIS A 26 2.07 -1.58 -13.29
C HIS A 26 2.21 -1.42 -11.77
N ALA A 27 2.06 -0.19 -11.27
CA ALA A 27 2.06 0.08 -9.83
C ALA A 27 0.91 -0.64 -9.12
N ALA A 28 -0.30 -0.60 -9.67
CA ALA A 28 -1.45 -1.31 -9.12
C ALA A 28 -1.22 -2.84 -9.05
N ILE A 29 -0.66 -3.43 -10.10
CA ILE A 29 -0.31 -4.87 -10.12
C ILE A 29 0.72 -5.20 -9.03
N LEU A 30 1.76 -4.38 -8.89
CA LEU A 30 2.79 -4.58 -7.86
C LEU A 30 2.18 -4.53 -6.46
N TYR A 31 1.41 -3.49 -6.15
CA TYR A 31 0.77 -3.37 -4.84
C TYR A 31 -0.20 -4.51 -4.57
N ARG A 32 -0.98 -4.95 -5.56
CA ARG A 32 -1.86 -6.13 -5.40
C ARG A 32 -1.06 -7.38 -5.04
N ILE A 33 0.05 -7.64 -5.72
CA ILE A 33 0.90 -8.81 -5.43
C ILE A 33 1.56 -8.68 -4.05
N MET A 34 2.04 -7.48 -3.67
CA MET A 34 2.54 -7.22 -2.32
C MET A 34 1.46 -7.46 -1.26
N PHE A 35 0.24 -7.01 -1.52
CA PHE A 35 -0.91 -7.25 -0.67
C PHE A 35 -1.20 -8.74 -0.58
N GLU A 36 -1.16 -9.52 -1.66
CA GLU A 36 -1.38 -10.97 -1.61
C GLU A 36 -0.32 -11.71 -0.79
N ARG A 37 0.96 -11.32 -0.90
CA ARG A 37 2.10 -12.14 -0.45
C ARG A 37 2.81 -11.67 0.82
N ALA A 38 2.60 -10.42 1.25
CA ALA A 38 3.24 -9.91 2.46
C ALA A 38 2.89 -10.76 3.69
N LYS A 39 3.92 -11.08 4.49
CA LYS A 39 3.79 -11.90 5.71
C LYS A 39 3.68 -11.08 6.99
N HIS A 40 4.29 -9.89 7.04
CA HIS A 40 4.45 -9.15 8.29
C HIS A 40 4.13 -7.66 8.17
N LYS A 41 4.71 -6.98 7.18
CA LYS A 41 4.58 -5.52 7.03
C LYS A 41 4.62 -5.13 5.55
N ILE A 42 3.83 -4.13 5.20
CA ILE A 42 3.91 -3.38 3.95
C ILE A 42 4.14 -1.92 4.33
N SER A 43 5.16 -1.29 3.74
CA SER A 43 5.44 0.14 3.92
C SER A 43 5.43 0.80 2.56
N ILE A 44 4.52 1.74 2.35
CA ILE A 44 4.37 2.49 1.10
C ILE A 44 4.77 3.93 1.36
N PHE A 45 5.73 4.41 0.59
CA PHE A 45 6.09 5.82 0.54
C PHE A 45 5.73 6.36 -0.83
N CYS A 46 4.80 7.30 -0.89
CA CYS A 46 4.33 7.85 -2.15
C CYS A 46 4.16 9.36 -2.06
N HIS A 47 4.34 10.03 -3.20
CA HIS A 47 4.06 11.46 -3.29
C HIS A 47 2.56 11.73 -3.07
N ASN A 48 1.70 10.97 -3.75
CA ASN A 48 0.24 11.04 -3.65
C ASN A 48 -0.38 9.63 -3.70
N LEU A 49 -1.50 9.42 -3.01
CA LEU A 49 -2.38 8.27 -3.21
C LEU A 49 -3.21 8.46 -4.49
N ASN A 50 -2.59 8.26 -5.65
CA ASN A 50 -3.26 8.42 -6.94
C ASN A 50 -4.48 7.50 -7.07
N ALA A 51 -5.64 8.05 -7.42
CA ALA A 51 -6.91 7.31 -7.49
C ALA A 51 -6.87 6.12 -8.45
N VAL A 52 -6.22 6.26 -9.62
CA VAL A 52 -6.13 5.19 -10.64
C VAL A 52 -5.33 3.99 -10.13
N VAL A 53 -4.32 4.25 -9.28
CA VAL A 53 -3.50 3.19 -8.70
C VAL A 53 -4.17 2.55 -7.48
N PHE A 54 -4.70 3.38 -6.57
CA PHE A 54 -5.09 2.92 -5.24
C PHE A 54 -6.57 2.54 -5.09
N ASP A 55 -7.50 3.21 -5.77
CA ASP A 55 -8.93 2.86 -5.63
C ASP A 55 -9.22 1.40 -6.01
N PRO A 56 -8.63 0.81 -7.08
CA PRO A 56 -8.80 -0.61 -7.37
C PRO A 56 -8.26 -1.55 -6.29
N LEU A 57 -7.41 -1.07 -5.39
CA LEU A 57 -6.78 -1.84 -4.33
C LEU A 57 -7.57 -1.84 -3.01
N ALA A 58 -8.64 -1.04 -2.92
CA ALA A 58 -9.38 -0.84 -1.66
C ALA A 58 -9.93 -2.16 -1.10
N GLU A 59 -10.50 -3.02 -1.95
CA GLU A 59 -11.03 -4.33 -1.56
C GLU A 59 -9.95 -5.32 -1.12
N HIS A 60 -8.70 -5.09 -1.52
CA HIS A 60 -7.57 -5.94 -1.14
C HIS A 60 -6.99 -5.59 0.24
N ILE A 61 -7.35 -4.45 0.84
CA ILE A 61 -6.84 -4.05 2.16
C ILE A 61 -7.34 -5.01 3.23
N LYS A 62 -8.65 -5.31 3.25
CA LYS A 62 -9.25 -6.10 4.32
C LYS A 62 -8.63 -7.50 4.44
N PRO A 63 -8.47 -8.29 3.35
CA PRO A 63 -7.81 -9.59 3.45
C PRO A 63 -6.37 -9.52 3.98
N VAL A 64 -5.61 -8.46 3.64
CA VAL A 64 -4.24 -8.26 4.15
C VAL A 64 -4.25 -8.07 5.65
N VAL A 65 -5.15 -7.19 6.11
CA VAL A 65 -5.34 -6.85 7.51
C VAL A 65 -5.83 -8.05 8.32
N ASP A 66 -6.78 -8.83 7.79
CA ASP A 66 -7.30 -10.05 8.44
C ASP A 66 -6.19 -11.10 8.67
N ARG A 67 -5.19 -11.16 7.78
CA ARG A 67 -4.00 -12.02 7.96
C ARG A 67 -3.00 -11.49 8.99
N GLY A 68 -3.26 -10.34 9.61
CA GLY A 68 -2.38 -9.73 10.61
C GLY A 68 -1.18 -8.99 10.02
N VAL A 69 -1.19 -8.71 8.71
CA VAL A 69 -0.14 -7.93 8.05
C VAL A 69 -0.34 -6.45 8.39
N ARG A 70 0.72 -5.78 8.84
CA ARG A 70 0.70 -4.34 9.12
C ARG A 70 0.92 -3.53 7.85
N ILE A 71 0.07 -2.56 7.56
CA ILE A 71 0.26 -1.65 6.43
C ILE A 71 0.52 -0.25 6.98
N SER A 72 1.56 0.41 6.47
CA SER A 72 1.89 1.80 6.79
C SER A 72 2.08 2.55 5.48
N ILE A 73 1.47 3.72 5.39
CA ILE A 73 1.52 4.55 4.19
C ILE A 73 1.91 5.96 4.59
N ILE A 74 2.93 6.48 3.94
CA ILE A 74 3.37 7.87 4.09
C ILE A 74 3.10 8.57 2.77
N VAL A 75 2.30 9.64 2.85
CA VAL A 75 1.87 10.43 1.69
C VAL A 75 2.42 11.85 1.86
N GLN A 76 3.02 12.41 0.80
CA GLN A 76 3.59 13.75 0.84
C GLN A 76 2.55 14.84 0.55
N GLU A 77 1.53 14.53 -0.24
CA GLU A 77 0.46 15.46 -0.62
C GLU A 77 -0.92 14.99 -0.14
N THR A 78 -1.94 15.80 -0.45
CA THR A 78 -3.33 15.42 -0.22
C THR A 78 -3.70 14.22 -1.12
N PRO A 79 -4.18 13.10 -0.55
CA PRO A 79 -4.64 11.93 -1.28
C PRO A 79 -5.71 12.26 -2.32
N GLU A 80 -5.48 11.86 -3.56
CA GLU A 80 -6.53 11.84 -4.60
C GLU A 80 -7.54 10.72 -4.36
N SER A 81 -7.05 9.55 -4.00
CA SER A 81 -7.84 8.33 -3.77
C SER A 81 -8.65 8.44 -2.48
N LYS A 82 -9.93 8.75 -2.62
CA LYS A 82 -10.87 8.81 -1.48
C LYS A 82 -11.33 7.42 -1.06
N ILE A 83 -11.51 6.49 -2.00
CA ILE A 83 -12.06 5.16 -1.71
C ILE A 83 -11.05 4.36 -0.88
N PHE A 84 -9.81 4.27 -1.38
CA PHE A 84 -8.75 3.56 -0.67
C PHE A 84 -8.49 4.20 0.71
N LYS A 85 -8.37 5.53 0.76
CA LYS A 85 -8.15 6.26 2.00
C LYS A 85 -9.24 5.95 3.03
N ASN A 86 -10.52 6.14 2.67
CA ASN A 86 -11.63 5.90 3.58
C ASN A 86 -11.65 4.44 4.06
N LYS A 87 -11.38 3.49 3.16
CA LYS A 87 -11.35 2.06 3.52
C LYS A 87 -10.20 1.74 4.48
N PHE A 88 -9.05 2.36 4.27
CA PHE A 88 -7.88 2.22 5.13
C PHE A 88 -8.13 2.81 6.52
N GLU A 89 -8.73 4.00 6.58
CA GLU A 89 -9.09 4.68 7.84
C GLU A 89 -10.18 3.91 8.61
N GLU A 90 -11.20 3.38 7.93
CA GLU A 90 -12.22 2.50 8.53
C GLU A 90 -11.54 1.34 9.26
N LEU A 91 -10.69 0.59 8.55
CA LEU A 91 -10.01 -0.59 9.11
C LEU A 91 -9.01 -0.23 10.21
N SER A 92 -8.46 0.99 10.22
CA SER A 92 -7.58 1.45 11.31
C SER A 92 -8.33 1.61 12.64
N PHE A 93 -9.63 1.92 12.61
CA PHE A 93 -10.45 2.12 13.80
C PHE A 93 -10.91 0.80 14.45
N TYR A 94 -11.07 -0.27 13.67
CA TYR A 94 -11.61 -1.55 14.14
C TYR A 94 -10.58 -2.49 14.78
N PHE A 95 -9.26 -2.24 14.62
CA PHE A 95 -8.23 -3.13 15.17
C PHE A 95 -7.81 -2.75 16.59
N SER A 96 -8.20 -3.62 17.53
CA SER A 96 -7.98 -3.67 18.99
C SER A 96 -6.69 -3.02 19.53
N PRO A 97 -6.73 -2.40 20.73
CA PRO A 97 -5.59 -1.69 21.38
C PRO A 97 -4.30 -2.52 21.61
N ASN A 98 -4.33 -3.83 21.38
CA ASN A 98 -3.18 -4.73 21.51
C ASN A 98 -2.61 -5.22 20.15
N LYS A 99 -3.09 -4.70 19.01
CA LYS A 99 -2.50 -4.92 17.68
C LYS A 99 -2.19 -3.56 17.07
N LEU A 100 -0.90 -3.19 17.10
CA LEU A 100 -0.38 -1.87 16.74
C LEU A 100 -1.06 -1.25 15.49
N PRO A 101 -1.39 0.05 15.48
CA PRO A 101 -2.32 0.60 14.51
C PRO A 101 -1.69 0.79 13.12
N PHE A 102 -2.55 0.69 12.12
CA PHE A 102 -2.32 1.17 10.77
C PHE A 102 -2.32 2.71 10.80
N PHE A 103 -1.39 3.35 10.12
CA PHE A 103 -1.35 4.81 10.03
C PHE A 103 -1.10 5.26 8.59
N ILE A 104 -1.90 6.23 8.16
CA ILE A 104 -1.54 7.14 7.06
C ILE A 104 -0.89 8.35 7.72
N CYS A 105 0.39 8.57 7.46
CA CYS A 105 1.07 9.79 7.89
C CYS A 105 1.13 10.77 6.72
N TYR A 106 0.59 11.97 6.93
CA TYR A 106 0.76 13.08 6.00
C TYR A 106 2.09 13.77 6.34
N ALA A 107 3.06 13.67 5.44
CA ALA A 107 4.26 14.48 5.53
C ALA A 107 3.91 15.89 5.04
N SER A 108 3.35 16.73 5.93
CA SER A 108 3.27 18.16 5.64
C SER A 108 4.70 18.72 5.71
N THR A 109 5.17 19.36 4.64
CA THR A 109 6.44 20.10 4.64
C THR A 109 6.38 21.38 5.49
N ASN A 110 5.38 21.54 6.36
CA ASN A 110 5.33 22.64 7.30
C ASN A 110 6.18 22.32 8.54
N LYS A 111 7.43 22.78 8.45
CA LYS A 111 8.41 23.00 9.53
C LYS A 111 8.79 21.75 10.34
N ILE A 112 10.03 21.34 10.14
CA ILE A 112 10.90 20.83 11.18
C ILE A 112 10.71 21.75 12.41
N CYS A 113 10.09 21.24 13.47
CA CYS A 113 10.17 21.87 14.77
C CYS A 113 11.54 21.54 15.35
N ASP A 114 12.28 22.58 15.70
CA ASP A 114 13.46 22.54 16.57
C ASP A 114 13.13 21.88 17.93
#